data_AF-A0AAE0V9A4-F1
#
_entry.id   AF-A0AAE0V9A4-F1
#
_cell.length_a   1.000
_cell.length_b   1.000
_cell.length_c   1.000
_cell.angle_alpha   90.00
_cell.angle_beta   90.00
_cell.angle_gamma   90.00
#
_symmetry.space_group_name_H-M   'P 1'
#
loop_
_entity.id
_entity.type
_entity.pdbx_description
1 polymer ?
#
loop_
_entity_poly.entity_id
_entity_poly.type
_entity_poly.pdbx_seq_one_letter_code
_entity_poly.pdbx_strand_id
1 'polypeptide(L)'
;MAVVVNPGLDRSVGEAVSLFKRFKKHKRGKRADALVKLRQRGFRMVLPSIHLANLRSLPNKMDKLLLLSQTNKDFSNSAALCFTESWLNNTIPDNALNLLGFQLLRADRVAEAAGKSRGGGTCFYINKRTYLTFNNDKPWFTAKLRHLRQAKEDAFRNGDRVLYNQARNTLNKEIRVAKRSYAKKLENQFSSNDPASVWKGLKDITNYKTPSPNTEANQQLAEDLNEFY
;
A
#
# COMPACT_ATOMS: atom_id res chain seq x y z
N MET A 1 76.70 -37.48 -49.76
CA MET A 1 76.10 -37.18 -51.06
C MET A 1 75.23 -35.95 -50.92
N ALA A 2 75.31 -35.07 -51.90
CA ALA A 2 74.84 -33.71 -51.86
C ALA A 2 73.40 -33.57 -52.43
N VAL A 3 72.82 -32.39 -52.17
CA VAL A 3 72.01 -31.58 -53.11
C VAL A 3 70.47 -31.72 -53.07
N VAL A 4 69.89 -30.58 -52.61
CA VAL A 4 68.71 -29.84 -53.12
C VAL A 4 67.33 -30.25 -52.64
N VAL A 5 66.75 -29.37 -51.81
CA VAL A 5 65.39 -28.85 -52.03
C VAL A 5 65.47 -27.32 -51.98
N ASN A 6 64.81 -26.72 -52.97
CA ASN A 6 64.89 -25.34 -53.45
C ASN A 6 64.13 -24.30 -52.58
N PRO A 7 64.36 -23.00 -52.84
CA PRO A 7 64.01 -21.85 -51.98
C PRO A 7 62.62 -21.29 -52.27
N GLY A 8 62.13 -20.37 -51.42
CA GLY A 8 60.92 -19.62 -51.72
C GLY A 8 60.38 -18.77 -50.57
N LEU A 9 61.11 -17.70 -50.24
CA LEU A 9 60.64 -16.56 -49.47
C LEU A 9 59.75 -15.68 -50.38
N ASP A 10 58.47 -15.46 -50.06
CA ASP A 10 57.91 -14.10 -49.85
C ASP A 10 56.37 -14.06 -49.76
N ARG A 11 55.91 -13.42 -48.68
CA ARG A 11 54.79 -12.46 -48.58
C ARG A 11 53.36 -12.92 -48.90
N SER A 12 52.57 -13.06 -47.84
CA SER A 12 51.39 -12.20 -47.67
C SER A 12 51.16 -11.87 -46.19
N VAL A 13 51.76 -10.76 -45.77
CA VAL A 13 51.34 -10.02 -44.58
C VAL A 13 49.98 -9.43 -44.92
N GLY A 14 48.90 -10.15 -44.62
CA GLY A 14 47.59 -9.64 -45.03
C GLY A 14 46.39 -10.50 -44.71
N GLU A 15 46.33 -11.21 -43.58
CA GLU A 15 45.07 -11.86 -43.19
C GLU A 15 45.03 -12.26 -41.70
N ALA A 16 45.13 -11.27 -40.81
CA ALA A 16 44.89 -11.50 -39.38
C ALA A 16 44.20 -10.32 -38.67
N VAL A 17 43.39 -9.52 -39.39
CA VAL A 17 42.68 -8.37 -38.79
C VAL A 17 41.15 -8.55 -38.75
N SER A 18 40.59 -9.66 -39.21
CA SER A 18 39.14 -9.75 -39.48
C SER A 18 38.28 -10.61 -38.54
N LEU A 19 38.75 -11.05 -37.37
CA LEU A 19 37.92 -11.90 -36.47
C LEU A 19 37.86 -11.50 -34.99
N PHE A 20 37.82 -10.20 -34.70
CA PHE A 20 37.19 -9.71 -33.46
C PHE A 20 36.07 -8.73 -33.80
N LYS A 21 34.95 -9.26 -34.32
CA LYS A 21 33.67 -8.55 -34.29
C LYS A 21 33.28 -8.36 -32.82
N ARG A 22 33.73 -7.25 -32.25
CA ARG A 22 33.30 -6.73 -30.95
C ARG A 22 31.79 -6.58 -31.00
N PHE A 23 31.06 -7.57 -30.48
CA PHE A 23 29.64 -7.47 -30.22
C PHE A 23 29.43 -6.22 -29.36
N LYS A 24 29.00 -5.12 -29.99
CA LYS A 24 28.56 -3.93 -29.29
C LYS A 24 27.35 -4.37 -28.48
N LYS A 25 27.55 -4.68 -27.19
CA LYS A 25 26.46 -4.88 -26.24
C LYS A 25 25.60 -3.61 -26.35
N HIS A 26 24.38 -3.77 -26.89
CA HIS A 26 23.40 -2.70 -26.88
C HIS A 26 23.30 -2.18 -25.44
N LYS A 27 23.32 -0.86 -25.26
CA LYS A 27 23.14 -0.25 -23.93
C LYS A 27 21.81 -0.78 -23.39
N ARG A 28 21.88 -1.67 -22.39
CA ARG A 28 20.71 -2.19 -21.71
C ARG A 28 19.92 -0.99 -21.18
N GLY A 29 18.61 -0.96 -21.44
CA GLY A 29 17.79 0.18 -21.08
C GLY A 29 17.88 0.48 -19.57
N LYS A 30 18.12 1.74 -19.22
CA LYS A 30 18.25 2.21 -17.82
C LYS A 30 17.06 1.82 -16.93
N ARG A 31 15.86 1.68 -17.51
CA ARG A 31 14.62 1.29 -16.80
C ARG A 31 14.70 -0.12 -16.20
N ALA A 32 15.23 -1.10 -16.94
CA ALA A 32 15.36 -2.46 -16.44
C ALA A 32 16.38 -2.52 -15.29
N ASP A 33 17.46 -1.74 -15.38
CA ASP A 33 18.49 -1.67 -14.35
C ASP A 33 17.99 -0.96 -13.07
N ALA A 34 17.20 0.11 -13.23
CA ALA A 34 16.52 0.77 -12.10
C ALA A 34 15.54 -0.18 -11.39
N LEU A 35 14.78 -0.96 -12.15
CA LEU A 35 13.84 -1.95 -11.61
C LEU A 35 14.58 -3.09 -10.88
N VAL A 36 15.69 -3.58 -11.44
CA VAL A 36 16.55 -4.57 -10.77
C VAL A 36 17.15 -4.01 -9.49
N LYS A 37 17.63 -2.76 -9.48
CA LYS A 37 18.12 -2.09 -8.27
C LYS A 37 17.02 -1.89 -7.23
N LEU A 38 15.79 -1.58 -7.64
CA LEU A 38 14.64 -1.52 -6.73
C LEU A 38 14.33 -2.88 -6.12
N ARG A 39 14.37 -3.97 -6.91
CA ARG A 39 14.20 -5.35 -6.43
C ARG A 39 15.28 -5.76 -5.43
N GLN A 40 16.52 -5.32 -5.65
CA GLN A 40 17.65 -5.60 -4.75
C GLN A 40 17.51 -4.91 -3.38
N ARG A 41 16.77 -3.80 -3.28
CA ARG A 41 16.54 -3.07 -2.01
C ARG A 41 15.57 -3.77 -1.06
N GLY A 42 14.83 -4.79 -1.51
CA GLY A 42 13.86 -5.52 -0.68
C GLY A 42 12.75 -4.63 -0.11
N PHE A 43 12.28 -4.92 1.11
CA PHE A 43 11.19 -4.22 1.80
C PHE A 43 11.47 -2.75 2.17
N ARG A 44 12.64 -2.21 1.80
CA ARG A 44 12.96 -0.77 1.93
C ARG A 44 12.53 0.02 0.70
N MET A 45 11.32 -0.24 0.21
CA MET A 45 10.72 0.60 -0.81
C MET A 45 10.20 1.87 -0.14
N VAL A 46 10.63 3.03 -0.64
CA VAL A 46 10.15 4.35 -0.18
C VAL A 46 8.65 4.56 -0.42
N LEU A 47 8.03 3.72 -1.27
CA LEU A 47 6.61 3.79 -1.62
C LEU A 47 6.01 2.38 -1.68
N PRO A 48 4.74 2.20 -1.26
CA PRO A 48 4.06 0.91 -1.33
C PRO A 48 3.84 0.47 -2.78
N SER A 49 4.15 -0.78 -3.10
CA SER A 49 3.91 -1.37 -4.42
C SER A 49 2.51 -1.97 -4.52
N ILE A 50 1.81 -1.69 -5.61
CA ILE A 50 0.44 -2.17 -5.86
C ILE A 50 0.42 -2.93 -7.19
N HIS A 51 -0.07 -4.17 -7.18
CA HIS A 51 -0.29 -4.95 -8.40
C HIS A 51 -1.75 -4.92 -8.78
N LEU A 52 -2.06 -4.32 -9.92
CA LEU A 52 -3.41 -4.28 -10.48
C LEU A 52 -3.48 -5.24 -11.67
N ALA A 53 -4.45 -6.16 -11.67
CA ALA A 53 -4.69 -7.04 -12.81
C ALA A 53 -6.18 -7.31 -13.00
N ASN A 54 -6.60 -7.36 -14.25
CA ASN A 54 -7.91 -7.88 -14.62
C ASN A 54 -7.80 -9.40 -14.76
N LEU A 55 -8.45 -10.15 -13.86
CA LEU A 55 -8.33 -11.60 -13.81
C LEU A 55 -9.40 -12.31 -14.63
N ARG A 56 -10.54 -11.72 -14.98
CA ARG A 56 -11.62 -12.39 -15.73
C ARG A 56 -11.90 -13.82 -15.21
N SER A 57 -12.27 -13.95 -13.93
CA SER A 57 -12.34 -15.18 -13.11
C SER A 57 -11.11 -15.42 -12.23
N LEU A 58 -11.24 -15.08 -10.94
CA LEU A 58 -10.27 -15.36 -9.89
C LEU A 58 -10.19 -16.87 -9.54
N PRO A 59 -11.31 -17.61 -9.35
CA PRO A 59 -11.26 -18.99 -8.86
C PRO A 59 -10.38 -19.91 -9.71
N ASN A 60 -10.46 -19.77 -11.04
CA ASN A 60 -9.69 -20.58 -11.98
C ASN A 60 -8.18 -20.26 -11.98
N LYS A 61 -7.76 -19.22 -11.28
CA LYS A 61 -6.38 -18.71 -11.27
C LYS A 61 -5.74 -18.79 -9.90
N MET A 62 -6.43 -19.32 -8.89
CA MET A 62 -5.92 -19.39 -7.52
C MET A 62 -4.60 -20.15 -7.43
N ASP A 63 -4.45 -21.30 -8.09
CA ASP A 63 -3.19 -22.07 -8.08
C ASP A 63 -2.02 -21.27 -8.63
N LYS A 64 -2.26 -20.52 -9.72
CA LYS A 64 -1.26 -19.62 -10.30
C LYS A 64 -0.93 -18.48 -9.35
N LEU A 65 -1.91 -17.91 -8.65
CA LEU A 65 -1.67 -16.84 -7.68
C LEU A 65 -0.91 -17.34 -6.45
N LEU A 66 -1.20 -18.56 -5.98
CA LEU A 66 -0.48 -19.22 -4.90
C LEU A 66 0.99 -19.44 -5.30
N LEU A 67 1.22 -19.97 -6.50
CA LEU A 67 2.56 -20.14 -7.06
C LEU A 67 3.29 -18.79 -7.17
N LEU A 68 2.63 -17.74 -7.66
CA LEU A 68 3.21 -16.40 -7.77
C LEU A 68 3.54 -15.81 -6.40
N SER A 69 2.69 -16.03 -5.40
CA SER A 69 2.95 -15.60 -4.02
C SER A 69 4.16 -16.29 -3.39
N GLN A 70 4.53 -17.48 -3.84
CA GLN A 70 5.71 -18.20 -3.34
C GLN A 70 6.97 -17.87 -4.15
N THR A 71 6.85 -17.77 -5.46
CA THR A 71 7.99 -17.66 -6.39
C THR A 71 8.40 -16.22 -6.68
N ASN A 72 7.45 -15.29 -6.76
CA ASN A 72 7.70 -13.94 -7.23
C ASN A 72 7.72 -12.95 -6.05
N LYS A 73 8.91 -12.42 -5.74
CA LYS A 73 9.13 -11.43 -4.67
C LYS A 73 8.40 -10.11 -4.92
N ASP A 74 8.23 -9.69 -6.17
CA ASP A 74 7.49 -8.45 -6.46
C ASP A 74 6.03 -8.63 -6.06
N PHE A 75 5.47 -9.80 -6.37
CA PHE A 75 4.08 -10.13 -6.05
C PHE A 75 3.88 -10.33 -4.55
N SER A 76 4.73 -11.12 -3.88
CA SER A 76 4.58 -11.42 -2.44
C SER A 76 4.91 -10.25 -1.52
N ASN A 77 5.81 -9.35 -1.94
CA ASN A 77 6.17 -8.15 -1.17
C ASN A 77 5.32 -6.93 -1.54
N SER A 78 4.32 -7.11 -2.41
CA SER A 78 3.36 -6.06 -2.71
C SER A 78 2.62 -5.60 -1.48
N ALA A 79 2.38 -4.30 -1.37
CA ALA A 79 1.51 -3.77 -0.33
C ALA A 79 0.04 -4.14 -0.57
N ALA A 80 -0.39 -4.14 -1.84
CA ALA A 80 -1.72 -4.56 -2.23
C ALA A 80 -1.74 -5.28 -3.59
N LEU A 81 -2.58 -6.29 -3.72
CA LEU A 81 -2.96 -6.90 -5.00
C LEU A 81 -4.43 -6.56 -5.26
N CYS A 82 -4.71 -5.95 -6.40
CA CYS A 82 -6.02 -5.46 -6.78
C CYS A 82 -6.47 -6.24 -8.01
N PHE A 83 -7.54 -7.02 -7.87
CA PHE A 83 -8.07 -7.82 -8.96
C PHE A 83 -9.45 -7.37 -9.39
N THR A 84 -9.57 -6.98 -10.65
CA THR A 84 -10.84 -6.63 -11.28
C THR A 84 -11.38 -7.81 -12.08
N GLU A 85 -12.70 -7.83 -12.30
CA GLU A 85 -13.41 -8.95 -12.90
C GLU A 85 -13.12 -10.28 -12.17
N SER A 86 -13.25 -10.24 -10.83
CA SER A 86 -13.00 -11.41 -9.98
C SER A 86 -14.00 -12.55 -10.23
N TRP A 87 -15.22 -12.20 -10.67
CA TRP A 87 -16.34 -13.13 -10.91
C TRP A 87 -16.65 -13.99 -9.68
N LEU A 88 -16.46 -13.40 -8.50
CA LEU A 88 -16.72 -14.01 -7.22
C LEU A 88 -18.17 -13.86 -6.81
N ASN A 89 -18.67 -14.90 -6.14
CA ASN A 89 -20.03 -15.02 -5.65
C ASN A 89 -20.02 -15.47 -4.18
N ASN A 90 -21.11 -15.21 -3.45
CA ASN A 90 -21.28 -15.63 -2.05
C ASN A 90 -21.21 -17.16 -1.83
N THR A 91 -21.28 -17.97 -2.89
CA THR A 91 -21.12 -19.43 -2.82
C THR A 91 -19.68 -19.87 -2.59
N ILE A 92 -18.71 -19.03 -2.93
CA ILE A 92 -17.28 -19.34 -2.79
C ILE A 92 -16.82 -18.84 -1.40
N PRO A 93 -16.44 -19.72 -0.47
CA PRO A 93 -15.99 -19.30 0.84
C PRO A 93 -14.61 -18.64 0.78
N ASP A 94 -14.35 -17.69 1.68
CA ASP A 94 -13.09 -16.94 1.72
C ASP A 94 -11.86 -17.83 1.96
N ASN A 95 -12.04 -18.98 2.63
CA ASN A 95 -10.97 -19.97 2.84
C ASN A 95 -10.41 -20.51 1.52
N ALA A 96 -11.24 -20.66 0.48
CA ALA A 96 -10.82 -21.11 -0.85
C ALA A 96 -9.99 -20.06 -1.60
N LEU A 97 -10.06 -18.80 -1.16
CA LEU A 97 -9.39 -17.66 -1.77
C LEU A 97 -8.22 -17.14 -0.95
N ASN A 98 -7.78 -17.91 0.05
CA ASN A 98 -6.76 -17.47 1.00
C ASN A 98 -5.37 -17.41 0.34
N LEU A 99 -4.70 -16.25 0.44
CA LEU A 99 -3.29 -16.08 0.10
C LEU A 99 -2.51 -15.80 1.38
N LEU A 100 -1.55 -16.67 1.72
CA LEU A 100 -0.76 -16.54 2.94
C LEU A 100 -0.03 -15.19 2.99
N GLY A 101 -0.17 -14.48 4.12
CA GLY A 101 0.42 -13.15 4.32
C GLY A 101 -0.46 -11.98 3.83
N PHE A 102 -1.57 -12.25 3.17
CA PHE A 102 -2.52 -11.23 2.73
C PHE A 102 -3.85 -11.32 3.49
N GLN A 103 -4.51 -10.17 3.65
CA GLN A 103 -5.91 -10.05 4.07
C GLN A 103 -6.77 -9.90 2.81
N LEU A 104 -7.75 -10.78 2.64
CA LEU A 104 -8.72 -10.70 1.56
C LEU A 104 -9.82 -9.69 1.92
N LEU A 105 -10.12 -8.79 0.98
CA LEU A 105 -11.27 -7.92 0.97
C LEU A 105 -11.96 -8.08 -0.38
N ARG A 106 -13.22 -8.50 -0.41
CA ARG A 106 -13.97 -8.74 -1.65
C ARG A 106 -15.23 -7.89 -1.72
N ALA A 107 -15.53 -7.43 -2.92
CA ALA A 107 -16.77 -6.76 -3.28
C ALA A 107 -17.40 -7.56 -4.42
N ASP A 108 -18.25 -8.50 -4.03
CA ASP A 108 -18.93 -9.40 -4.94
C ASP A 108 -20.11 -8.72 -5.63
N ARG A 109 -20.41 -9.17 -6.84
CA ARG A 109 -21.56 -8.67 -7.60
C ARG A 109 -22.79 -9.50 -7.24
N VAL A 110 -23.86 -8.83 -6.82
CA VAL A 110 -25.16 -9.48 -6.62
C VAL A 110 -25.77 -9.78 -7.99
N ALA A 111 -25.94 -11.06 -8.31
CA ALA A 111 -26.39 -11.53 -9.63
C ALA A 111 -27.80 -11.02 -9.99
N GLU A 112 -28.70 -10.98 -9.00
CA GLU A 112 -30.10 -10.55 -9.14
C GLU A 112 -30.22 -9.08 -9.57
N ALA A 113 -29.42 -8.19 -8.97
CA ALA A 113 -29.41 -6.76 -9.32
C ALA A 113 -28.74 -6.48 -10.68
N ALA A 114 -27.98 -7.43 -11.21
CA ALA A 114 -27.10 -7.26 -12.33
C ALA A 114 -27.66 -7.75 -13.68
N GLY A 115 -28.61 -8.70 -13.64
CA GLY A 115 -29.14 -9.38 -14.82
C GLY A 115 -28.10 -10.12 -15.65
N LYS A 116 -26.89 -10.37 -15.12
CA LYS A 116 -25.78 -11.01 -15.82
C LYS A 116 -25.24 -12.17 -15.00
N SER A 117 -25.07 -13.32 -15.65
CA SER A 117 -24.53 -14.55 -15.03
C SER A 117 -23.01 -14.54 -14.87
N ARG A 118 -22.30 -13.64 -15.56
CA ARG A 118 -20.84 -13.52 -15.57
C ARG A 118 -20.41 -12.06 -15.59
N GLY A 119 -19.20 -11.78 -15.13
CA GLY A 119 -18.59 -10.45 -15.23
C GLY A 119 -18.76 -9.58 -13.98
N GLY A 120 -17.69 -8.83 -13.66
CA GLY A 120 -17.66 -7.86 -12.58
C GLY A 120 -17.03 -8.41 -11.29
N GLY A 121 -17.33 -7.74 -10.18
CA GLY A 121 -16.69 -7.99 -8.89
C GLY A 121 -15.27 -7.44 -8.82
N THR A 122 -14.82 -7.12 -7.61
CA THR A 122 -13.45 -6.70 -7.32
C THR A 122 -12.99 -7.37 -6.04
N CYS A 123 -11.73 -7.77 -5.98
CA CYS A 123 -11.11 -8.14 -4.70
C CYS A 123 -9.75 -7.47 -4.53
N PHE A 124 -9.40 -7.29 -3.27
CA PHE A 124 -8.15 -6.73 -2.82
C PHE A 124 -7.51 -7.71 -1.85
N TYR A 125 -6.22 -7.96 -2.04
CA TYR A 125 -5.38 -8.64 -1.08
C TYR A 125 -4.42 -7.62 -0.50
N ILE A 126 -4.57 -7.31 0.78
CA ILE A 126 -3.73 -6.33 1.48
C ILE A 126 -2.67 -7.08 2.29
N ASN A 127 -1.40 -6.76 2.09
CA ASN A 127 -0.31 -7.46 2.76
C ASN A 127 -0.26 -7.08 4.24
N LYS A 128 -0.44 -8.07 5.13
CA LYS A 128 -0.50 -7.86 6.59
C LYS A 128 0.76 -7.25 7.18
N ARG A 129 1.88 -7.29 6.47
CA ARG A 129 3.16 -6.73 6.91
C ARG A 129 3.30 -5.23 6.64
N THR A 130 2.53 -4.66 5.70
CA THR A 130 2.80 -3.33 5.15
C THR A 130 1.81 -2.25 5.57
N TYR A 131 0.70 -2.59 6.23
CA TYR A 131 -0.26 -1.59 6.69
C TYR A 131 -0.39 -1.57 8.20
N LEU A 132 -0.56 -0.36 8.73
CA LEU A 132 -1.00 -0.10 10.09
C LEU A 132 -2.40 0.48 10.01
N THR A 133 -3.29 -0.03 10.85
CA THR A 133 -4.64 0.53 10.95
C THR A 133 -4.61 1.59 12.05
N PHE A 134 -4.71 2.85 11.65
CA PHE A 134 -4.85 3.95 12.60
C PHE A 134 -6.33 4.27 12.79
N ASN A 135 -6.73 4.44 14.04
CA ASN A 135 -8.03 5.03 14.32
C ASN A 135 -7.98 6.52 13.98
N ASN A 136 -8.45 6.88 12.78
CA ASN A 136 -8.57 8.26 12.32
C ASN A 136 -9.92 8.89 12.71
N ASP A 137 -10.63 8.29 13.67
CA ASP A 137 -11.81 8.90 14.26
C ASP A 137 -11.41 10.24 14.88
N LYS A 138 -12.14 11.28 14.48
CA LYS A 138 -11.93 12.61 15.04
C LYS A 138 -12.23 12.55 16.54
N PRO A 139 -11.57 13.36 17.38
CA PRO A 139 -11.76 13.30 18.83
C PRO A 139 -13.21 13.61 19.28
N TRP A 140 -13.99 14.30 18.45
CA TRP A 140 -15.42 14.54 18.65
C TRP A 140 -16.33 13.40 18.15
N PHE A 141 -15.78 12.34 17.55
CA PHE A 141 -16.52 11.22 17.00
C PHE A 141 -16.78 10.15 18.08
N THR A 142 -17.99 10.17 18.64
CA THR A 142 -18.36 9.33 19.79
C THR A 142 -18.98 8.01 19.37
N ALA A 143 -19.10 7.06 20.31
CA ALA A 143 -19.80 5.79 20.08
C ALA A 143 -21.24 5.98 19.59
N LYS A 144 -21.96 6.98 20.12
CA LYS A 144 -23.31 7.37 19.66
C LYS A 144 -23.30 7.71 18.17
N LEU A 145 -22.30 8.47 17.69
CA LEU A 145 -22.18 8.82 16.28
C LEU A 145 -21.85 7.61 15.39
N ARG A 146 -21.11 6.62 15.92
CA ARG A 146 -20.90 5.34 15.22
C ARG A 146 -22.21 4.59 14.99
N HIS A 147 -23.05 4.48 16.02
CA HIS A 147 -24.37 3.84 15.89
C HIS A 147 -25.29 4.59 14.92
N LEU A 148 -25.32 5.93 14.98
CA LEU A 148 -26.13 6.73 14.05
C LEU A 148 -25.62 6.63 12.60
N ARG A 149 -24.30 6.55 12.41
CA ARG A 149 -23.71 6.30 11.08
C ARG A 149 -24.12 4.93 10.55
N GLN A 150 -24.06 3.90 11.39
CA GLN A 150 -24.45 2.54 11.04
C GLN A 150 -25.93 2.47 10.66
N ALA A 151 -26.83 3.02 11.49
CA ALA A 151 -28.27 3.07 11.20
C ALA A 151 -28.58 3.76 9.85
N LYS A 152 -27.85 4.83 9.52
CA LYS A 152 -27.95 5.49 8.21
C LYS A 152 -27.46 4.61 7.07
N GLU A 153 -26.35 3.88 7.25
CA GLU A 153 -25.83 2.93 6.25
C GLU A 153 -26.80 1.75 6.05
N ASP A 154 -27.43 1.26 7.11
CA ASP A 154 -28.42 0.17 7.03
C ASP A 154 -29.70 0.62 6.32
N ALA A 155 -30.21 1.82 6.64
CA ALA A 155 -31.34 2.41 5.90
C ALA A 155 -31.03 2.60 4.41
N PHE A 156 -29.79 2.98 4.07
CA PHE A 156 -29.35 3.08 2.68
C PHE A 156 -29.31 1.72 1.99
N ARG A 157 -28.78 0.69 2.65
CA ARG A 157 -28.75 -0.70 2.13
C ARG A 157 -30.15 -1.26 1.89
N ASN A 158 -31.10 -0.92 2.76
CA ASN A 158 -32.49 -1.36 2.64
C ASN A 158 -33.30 -0.58 1.59
N GLY A 159 -32.76 0.51 1.03
CA GLY A 159 -33.45 1.31 0.00
C GLY A 159 -34.59 2.20 0.52
N ASP A 160 -34.84 2.24 1.83
CA ASP A 160 -35.87 3.11 2.40
C ASP A 160 -35.39 4.56 2.46
N ARG A 161 -35.92 5.37 1.53
CA ARG A 161 -35.53 6.77 1.38
C ARG A 161 -35.99 7.65 2.53
N VAL A 162 -37.12 7.33 3.18
CA VAL A 162 -37.66 8.13 4.29
C VAL A 162 -36.84 7.89 5.54
N LEU A 163 -36.63 6.63 5.91
CA LEU A 163 -35.77 6.27 7.04
C LEU A 163 -34.33 6.76 6.83
N TYR A 164 -33.80 6.66 5.61
CA TYR A 164 -32.48 7.21 5.30
C TYR A 164 -32.39 8.71 5.56
N ASN A 165 -33.39 9.49 5.10
CA ASN A 165 -33.42 10.93 5.30
C ASN A 165 -33.52 11.29 6.78
N GLN A 166 -34.35 10.58 7.54
CA GLN A 166 -34.46 10.74 8.99
C GLN A 166 -33.13 10.45 9.69
N ALA A 167 -32.52 9.28 9.42
CA ALA A 167 -31.23 8.89 10.00
C ALA A 167 -30.08 9.84 9.61
N ARG A 168 -30.09 10.35 8.37
CA ARG A 168 -29.12 11.36 7.91
C ARG A 168 -29.28 12.68 8.68
N ASN A 169 -30.51 13.13 8.90
CA ASN A 169 -30.79 14.38 9.60
C ASN A 169 -30.44 14.29 11.08
N THR A 170 -30.78 13.18 11.75
CA THR A 170 -30.41 12.93 13.15
C THR A 170 -28.89 12.86 13.31
N LEU A 171 -28.20 12.11 12.45
CA LEU A 171 -26.73 12.05 12.45
C LEU A 171 -26.10 13.43 12.28
N ASN A 172 -26.55 14.23 11.30
CA ASN A 172 -26.00 15.57 11.07
C ASN A 172 -26.25 16.51 12.25
N LYS A 173 -27.42 16.43 12.89
CA LYS A 173 -27.73 17.20 14.11
C LYS A 173 -26.77 16.83 15.23
N GLU A 174 -26.57 15.53 15.47
CA GLU A 174 -25.69 15.03 16.53
C GLU A 174 -24.21 15.34 16.27
N ILE A 175 -23.77 15.29 15.01
CA ILE A 175 -22.40 15.72 14.63
C ILE A 175 -22.19 17.20 14.99
N ARG A 176 -23.17 18.07 14.71
CA ARG A 176 -23.06 19.50 15.06
C ARG A 176 -22.97 19.68 16.57
N VAL A 177 -23.78 18.96 17.34
CA VAL A 177 -23.74 18.99 18.81
C VAL A 177 -22.38 18.52 19.33
N ALA A 178 -21.90 17.37 18.87
CA ALA A 178 -20.62 16.81 19.31
C ALA A 178 -19.43 17.73 19.00
N LYS A 179 -19.42 18.36 17.81
CA LYS A 179 -18.41 19.36 17.46
C LYS A 179 -18.44 20.58 18.39
N ARG A 180 -19.63 21.10 18.71
CA ARG A 180 -19.77 22.23 19.66
C ARG A 180 -19.29 21.84 21.06
N SER A 181 -19.68 20.67 21.54
CA SER A 181 -19.23 20.19 22.87
C SER A 181 -17.72 20.01 22.92
N TYR A 182 -17.10 19.51 21.86
CA TYR A 182 -15.65 19.40 21.77
C TYR A 182 -14.95 20.77 21.69
N ALA A 183 -15.50 21.71 20.91
CA ALA A 183 -14.98 23.08 20.87
C ALA A 183 -15.01 23.74 22.26
N LYS A 184 -16.14 23.63 22.98
CA LYS A 184 -16.25 24.12 24.36
C LYS A 184 -15.26 23.44 25.32
N LYS A 185 -15.02 22.13 25.14
CA LYS A 185 -14.00 21.41 25.91
C LYS A 185 -12.59 21.96 25.65
N LEU A 186 -12.25 22.27 24.40
CA LEU A 186 -10.97 22.91 24.06
C LEU A 186 -10.87 24.31 24.69
N GLU A 187 -11.89 25.15 24.53
CA GLU A 187 -11.92 26.50 25.15
C GLU A 187 -11.70 26.44 26.66
N ASN A 188 -12.38 25.52 27.35
CA ASN A 188 -12.22 25.33 28.80
C ASN A 188 -10.79 24.94 29.20
N GLN A 189 -10.04 24.22 28.35
CA GLN A 189 -8.63 23.88 28.61
C GLN A 189 -7.70 25.09 28.48
N PHE A 190 -8.08 26.12 27.72
CA PHE A 190 -7.33 27.36 27.59
C PHE A 190 -7.72 28.39 28.66
N SER A 191 -8.96 28.34 29.15
CA SER A 191 -9.44 29.26 30.20
C SER A 191 -9.03 28.83 31.62
N SER A 192 -8.57 27.59 31.82
CA SER A 192 -8.02 27.17 33.10
C SER A 192 -6.68 27.84 33.36
N ASN A 193 -6.47 28.40 34.55
CA ASN A 193 -5.18 28.93 35.02
C ASN A 193 -4.17 27.80 35.35
N ASP A 194 -4.12 26.78 34.50
CA ASP A 194 -3.29 25.59 34.63
C ASP A 194 -2.49 25.39 33.32
N PRO A 195 -1.17 25.63 33.34
CA PRO A 195 -0.29 25.44 32.19
C PRO A 195 -0.34 24.02 31.60
N ALA A 196 -0.57 22.98 32.44
CA ALA A 196 -0.64 21.60 31.96
C ALA A 196 -1.87 21.36 31.07
N SER A 197 -3.01 21.96 31.43
CA SER A 197 -4.25 21.91 30.66
C SER A 197 -4.14 22.64 29.33
N VAL A 198 -3.50 23.82 29.31
CA VAL A 198 -3.17 24.53 28.05
C VAL A 198 -2.31 23.66 27.15
N TRP A 199 -1.29 23.03 27.73
CA TRP A 199 -0.36 22.20 26.96
C TRP A 199 -0.99 20.93 26.41
N LYS A 200 -1.96 20.37 27.14
CA LYS A 200 -2.80 19.27 26.66
C LYS A 200 -3.67 19.71 25.47
N GLY A 201 -4.32 20.87 25.55
CA GLY A 201 -5.14 21.40 24.45
C GLY A 201 -4.31 21.65 23.17
N LEU A 202 -3.09 22.16 23.33
CA LEU A 202 -2.20 22.42 22.20
C LEU A 202 -1.70 21.13 21.52
N LYS A 203 -1.45 20.07 22.30
CA LYS A 203 -1.17 18.73 21.76
C LYS A 203 -2.36 18.16 20.99
N ASP A 204 -3.58 18.31 21.52
CA ASP A 204 -4.80 17.84 20.86
C ASP A 204 -5.04 18.54 19.51
N ILE A 205 -4.73 19.85 19.40
CA ILE A 205 -4.87 20.63 18.14
C ILE A 205 -3.80 20.24 17.12
N THR A 206 -2.55 20.15 17.56
CA THR A 206 -1.41 19.87 16.68
C THR A 206 -1.26 18.38 16.34
N ASN A 207 -2.04 17.51 16.99
CA ASN A 207 -1.88 16.06 16.97
C ASN A 207 -0.44 15.65 17.33
N TYR A 208 0.24 16.45 18.16
CA TYR A 208 1.62 16.21 18.56
C TYR A 208 1.67 15.01 19.50
N LYS A 209 2.36 13.96 19.05
CA LYS A 209 2.68 12.79 19.85
C LYS A 209 4.10 12.95 20.37
N THR A 210 4.28 12.85 21.69
CA THR A 210 5.62 12.80 22.26
C THR A 210 6.36 11.62 21.64
N PRO A 211 7.51 11.85 20.97
CA PRO A 211 8.30 10.74 20.44
C PRO A 211 8.65 9.80 21.60
N SER A 212 8.69 8.50 21.32
CA SER A 212 9.21 7.53 22.29
C SER A 212 10.61 7.99 22.71
N PRO A 213 10.97 7.90 23.99
CA PRO A 213 12.33 8.22 24.41
C PRO A 213 13.29 7.36 23.58
N ASN A 214 14.04 7.98 22.67
CA ASN A 214 15.12 7.30 21.98
C ASN A 214 16.13 6.92 23.06
N THR A 215 16.42 5.63 23.20
CA THR A 215 17.31 5.07 24.23
C THR A 215 18.77 5.53 24.09
N GLU A 216 19.15 6.27 23.05
CA GLU A 216 20.51 6.75 22.85
C GLU A 216 20.50 8.19 22.30
N ALA A 217 20.22 9.18 23.15
CA ALA A 217 20.57 10.56 22.84
C ALA A 217 21.93 10.83 23.50
N ASN A 218 22.97 11.08 22.69
CA ASN A 218 24.30 11.49 23.14
C ASN A 218 24.17 12.65 24.13
N GLN A 219 24.46 12.39 25.41
CA GLN A 219 24.31 13.38 26.48
C GLN A 219 25.18 14.62 26.25
N GLN A 220 26.27 14.49 25.50
CA GLN A 220 27.19 15.56 25.12
C GLN A 220 26.69 16.48 24.00
N LEU A 221 25.66 16.10 23.23
CA LEU A 221 25.19 16.92 22.09
C LEU A 221 24.66 18.29 22.54
N ALA A 222 24.09 18.37 23.75
CA ALA A 222 23.60 19.62 24.30
C ALA A 222 24.74 20.55 24.75
N GLU A 223 25.87 19.99 25.19
CA GLU A 223 27.06 20.74 25.60
C GLU A 223 27.78 21.30 24.37
N ASP A 224 27.95 20.49 23.31
CA ASP A 224 28.59 20.90 22.05
C ASP A 224 27.86 22.07 21.36
N LEU A 225 26.52 22.15 21.49
CA LEU A 225 25.73 23.22 20.89
C LEU A 225 25.79 24.54 21.67
N ASN A 226 26.02 24.47 22.99
CA ASN A 226 26.20 25.66 23.83
C ASN A 226 27.58 26.30 23.61
N GLU A 227 28.57 25.54 23.16
CA GLU A 227 29.91 26.05 22.86
C GLU A 227 29.98 26.80 21.50
N PHE A 228 28.95 26.66 20.67
CA PHE A 228 28.89 27.29 19.34
C PHE A 228 28.34 28.73 19.34
N TYR A 229 27.73 29.19 20.44
CA TYR A 229 27.21 30.56 20.62
C TYR A 229 27.95 31.29 21.73
#